data_AF-A0A9X2E8Y1-F1
#
_entry.id   AF-A0A9X2E8Y1-F1
#
_cell.length_a   1.000
_cell.length_b   1.000
_cell.length_c   1.000
_cell.angle_alpha   90.00
_cell.angle_beta   90.00
_cell.angle_gamma   90.00
#
_symmetry.space_group_name_H-M   'P 1'
#
loop_
_entity.id
_entity.type
_entity.pdbx_description
1 polymer ?
#
loop_
_entity_poly.entity_id
_entity_poly.type
_entity_poly.pdbx_seq_one_letter_code
_entity_poly.pdbx_strand_id
1 'polypeptide(L)'
;MTPEAVTELDAGFLACHAELARGYGGGGDPDDPALVQAMQMVLHIPKDEPPLRSSLLAAAATAVVALCMDPRVGPEGEWEQRYLTWKRSRIRKVARRARGAQWAAADEVDGITVDIEGAQARALVPGAVGEIDPRIRRLQIGGTDLEHDRPGPADPDLPVLWVNAELGMTVGKAAAQVGHASMLLAGALPVRQVYAWSLRGYRCAVRDAGPEQWAVLCDRVRNGSATAVRDAGFTEVAPGSMTVIAAAPDRW
;
A
#
# COMPACT_ATOMS: atom_id res chain seq x y z
N MET A 1 -21.52 30.35 18.53
CA MET A 1 -21.96 29.48 17.42
C MET A 1 -21.79 28.05 17.86
N THR A 2 -22.91 27.34 17.94
CA THR A 2 -23.04 25.94 18.33
C THR A 2 -22.31 25.00 17.34
N PRO A 3 -21.86 23.82 17.80
CA PRO A 3 -21.14 22.85 16.97
C PRO A 3 -22.15 22.00 16.17
N GLU A 4 -22.49 22.44 14.96
CA GLU A 4 -23.34 21.68 14.05
C GLU A 4 -22.74 21.65 12.65
N ALA A 5 -22.07 20.53 12.36
CA ALA A 5 -22.37 19.67 11.22
C ALA A 5 -21.50 18.42 11.35
N VAL A 6 -22.00 17.42 12.08
CA VAL A 6 -21.50 16.06 11.89
C VAL A 6 -22.05 15.62 10.54
N THR A 7 -21.29 15.82 9.47
CA THR A 7 -21.62 15.17 8.19
C THR A 7 -21.60 13.66 8.48
N GLU A 8 -22.73 13.00 8.32
CA GLU A 8 -22.77 11.54 8.33
C GLU A 8 -21.80 11.05 7.25
N LEU A 9 -20.90 10.14 7.63
CA LEU A 9 -19.99 9.55 6.66
C LEU A 9 -20.80 8.67 5.70
N ASP A 10 -20.43 8.72 4.43
CA ASP A 10 -21.03 7.88 3.39
C ASP A 10 -21.06 6.40 3.81
N ALA A 11 -22.19 5.73 3.59
CA ALA A 11 -22.40 4.35 3.99
C ALA A 11 -21.43 3.38 3.28
N GLY A 12 -21.10 3.66 2.01
CA GLY A 12 -20.09 2.91 1.26
C GLY A 12 -18.71 3.04 1.89
N PHE A 13 -18.31 4.27 2.25
CA PHE A 13 -17.05 4.52 2.95
C PHE A 13 -16.97 3.77 4.30
N LEU A 14 -18.06 3.81 5.08
CA LEU A 14 -18.16 3.07 6.34
C LEU A 14 -18.03 1.56 6.12
N ALA A 15 -18.65 1.01 5.08
CA ALA A 15 -18.58 -0.40 4.76
C ALA A 15 -17.16 -0.81 4.33
N CYS A 16 -16.51 -0.04 3.45
CA CYS A 16 -15.12 -0.30 3.04
C CYS A 16 -14.16 -0.25 4.24
N HIS A 17 -14.30 0.76 5.11
CA HIS A 17 -13.49 0.86 6.34
C HIS A 17 -13.74 -0.34 7.26
N ALA A 18 -15.00 -0.68 7.50
CA ALA A 18 -15.36 -1.80 8.38
C ALA A 18 -14.79 -3.13 7.86
N GLU A 19 -14.84 -3.36 6.54
CA GLU A 19 -14.20 -4.55 5.96
C GLU A 19 -12.69 -4.53 6.14
N LEU A 20 -12.04 -3.40 5.94
CA LEU A 20 -10.59 -3.28 6.12
C LEU A 20 -10.17 -3.47 7.58
N ALA A 21 -10.91 -2.89 8.52
CA ALA A 21 -10.66 -2.94 9.96
C ALA A 21 -10.83 -4.35 10.56
N ARG A 22 -11.61 -5.23 9.91
CA ARG A 22 -11.70 -6.65 10.31
C ARG A 22 -10.38 -7.42 10.17
N GLY A 23 -9.38 -6.84 9.52
CA GLY A 23 -8.12 -7.51 9.20
C GLY A 23 -8.28 -8.48 8.03
N TYR A 24 -7.18 -9.06 7.57
CA TYR A 24 -7.13 -9.91 6.38
C TYR A 24 -6.77 -11.36 6.73
N GLY A 25 -6.89 -12.25 5.74
CA GLY A 25 -6.57 -13.66 5.88
C GLY A 25 -7.74 -14.51 6.37
N GLY A 26 -7.40 -15.69 6.90
CA GLY A 26 -8.35 -16.72 7.32
C GLY A 26 -8.38 -17.95 6.41
N GLY A 27 -8.03 -17.79 5.13
CA GLY A 27 -7.85 -18.89 4.18
C GLY A 27 -6.39 -19.32 4.02
N GLY A 28 -6.15 -20.63 3.87
CA GLY A 28 -4.88 -21.18 3.38
C GLY A 28 -4.64 -20.83 1.91
N ASP A 29 -3.47 -21.19 1.39
CA ASP A 29 -3.26 -21.14 -0.06
C ASP A 29 -4.06 -22.27 -0.72
N PRO A 30 -4.68 -22.04 -1.88
CA PRO A 30 -5.28 -23.12 -2.66
C PRO A 30 -4.21 -24.11 -3.13
N ASP A 31 -4.60 -25.36 -3.34
CA ASP A 31 -3.69 -26.40 -3.83
C ASP A 31 -3.14 -26.08 -5.22
N ASP A 32 -3.95 -25.46 -6.09
CA ASP A 32 -3.51 -24.96 -7.39
C ASP A 32 -2.83 -23.59 -7.23
N PRO A 33 -1.51 -23.48 -7.51
CA PRO A 33 -0.80 -22.22 -7.45
C PRO A 33 -1.37 -21.14 -8.37
N ALA A 34 -2.05 -21.49 -9.47
CA ALA A 34 -2.66 -20.53 -10.37
C ALA A 34 -3.82 -19.75 -9.71
N LEU A 35 -4.47 -20.35 -8.71
CA LEU A 35 -5.59 -19.75 -7.97
C LEU A 35 -5.14 -18.87 -6.80
N VAL A 36 -3.84 -18.86 -6.50
CA VAL A 36 -3.27 -17.95 -5.49
C VAL A 36 -3.63 -16.51 -5.85
N GLN A 37 -4.08 -15.74 -4.86
CA GLN A 37 -4.48 -14.35 -5.07
C GLN A 37 -3.31 -13.41 -4.85
N ALA A 38 -3.19 -12.38 -5.69
CA ALA A 38 -2.23 -11.31 -5.51
C ALA A 38 -2.75 -9.98 -6.05
N MET A 39 -2.43 -8.90 -5.35
CA MET A 39 -2.53 -7.55 -5.87
C MET A 39 -1.28 -7.25 -6.69
N GLN A 40 -1.44 -7.00 -7.99
CA GLN A 40 -0.33 -6.51 -8.80
C GLN A 40 -0.18 -5.00 -8.58
N MET A 41 1.05 -4.53 -8.55
CA MET A 41 1.39 -3.11 -8.49
C MET A 41 2.29 -2.78 -9.67
N VAL A 42 2.10 -1.61 -10.28
CA VAL A 42 2.93 -1.12 -11.38
C VAL A 42 3.63 0.16 -10.94
N LEU A 43 4.95 0.16 -10.99
CA LEU A 43 5.79 1.29 -10.64
C LEU A 43 6.26 1.96 -11.94
N HIS A 44 5.95 3.24 -12.12
CA HIS A 44 6.44 3.99 -13.26
C HIS A 44 7.90 4.40 -13.01
N ILE A 45 8.82 3.77 -13.73
CA ILE A 45 10.26 4.04 -13.62
C ILE A 45 10.81 4.27 -15.04
N PRO A 46 10.65 5.49 -15.58
CA PRO A 46 11.28 5.89 -16.84
C PRO A 46 12.81 5.85 -16.72
N LYS A 47 13.50 5.79 -17.88
CA LYS A 47 14.97 5.72 -17.93
C LYS A 47 15.64 7.06 -17.72
N ASP A 48 15.10 8.10 -18.36
CA ASP A 48 15.79 9.37 -18.50
C ASP A 48 15.66 10.23 -17.23
N GLU A 49 14.49 10.17 -16.59
CA GLU A 49 14.17 10.90 -15.36
C GLU A 49 13.54 9.97 -14.32
N PRO A 50 14.31 9.04 -13.73
CA PRO A 50 13.77 8.14 -12.71
C PRO A 50 13.29 8.93 -11.48
N PRO A 51 12.15 8.55 -10.87
CA PRO A 51 11.62 9.25 -9.71
C PRO A 51 12.48 9.01 -8.46
N LEU A 52 12.32 9.89 -7.47
CA LEU A 52 12.85 9.65 -6.13
C LEU A 52 12.23 8.39 -5.53
N ARG A 53 13.04 7.54 -4.89
CA ARG A 53 12.60 6.29 -4.27
C ARG A 53 11.52 6.56 -3.22
N SER A 54 11.72 7.54 -2.33
CA SER A 54 10.75 7.88 -1.29
C SER A 54 9.38 8.30 -1.86
N SER A 55 9.34 9.17 -2.89
CA SER A 55 8.11 9.60 -3.55
C SER A 55 7.40 8.47 -4.29
N LEU A 56 8.15 7.57 -4.95
CA LEU A 56 7.57 6.40 -5.62
C LEU A 56 6.95 5.42 -4.63
N LEU A 57 7.62 5.18 -3.50
CA LEU A 57 7.09 4.34 -2.43
C LEU A 57 5.86 4.96 -1.77
N ALA A 58 5.84 6.29 -1.60
CA ALA A 58 4.66 7.01 -1.12
C ALA A 58 3.48 6.86 -2.09
N ALA A 59 3.70 7.05 -3.40
CA ALA A 59 2.67 6.85 -4.41
C ALA A 59 2.14 5.40 -4.40
N ALA A 60 3.03 4.42 -4.26
CA ALA A 60 2.67 3.01 -4.17
C ALA A 60 1.80 2.71 -2.92
N ALA A 61 2.18 3.27 -1.76
CA ALA A 61 1.42 3.13 -0.53
C ALA A 61 0.02 3.76 -0.62
N THR A 62 -0.04 4.99 -1.14
CA THR A 62 -1.27 5.76 -1.36
C THR A 62 -2.19 5.06 -2.35
N ALA A 63 -1.68 4.52 -3.46
CA ALA A 63 -2.48 3.79 -4.45
C ALA A 63 -3.15 2.55 -3.85
N VAL A 64 -2.45 1.80 -2.99
CA VAL A 64 -3.02 0.61 -2.34
C VAL A 64 -4.13 0.98 -1.36
N VAL A 65 -3.90 1.92 -0.45
CA VAL A 65 -4.94 2.30 0.52
C VAL A 65 -6.14 2.95 -0.16
N ALA A 66 -5.91 3.74 -1.21
CA ALA A 66 -6.97 4.31 -2.03
C ALA A 66 -7.82 3.21 -2.69
N LEU A 67 -7.20 2.17 -3.26
CA LEU A 67 -7.95 1.03 -3.82
C LEU A 67 -8.75 0.30 -2.74
N CYS A 68 -8.17 0.05 -1.56
CA CYS A 68 -8.85 -0.62 -0.45
C CYS A 68 -10.04 0.18 0.12
N MET A 69 -10.08 1.49 -0.13
CA MET A 69 -11.15 2.39 0.32
C MET A 69 -12.03 2.88 -0.85
N ASP A 70 -11.80 2.39 -2.07
CA ASP A 70 -12.58 2.77 -3.24
C ASP A 70 -14.02 2.25 -3.13
N PRO A 71 -15.05 3.04 -3.44
CA PRO A 71 -16.45 2.57 -3.38
C PRO A 71 -16.69 1.30 -4.20
N ARG A 72 -15.92 1.05 -5.27
CA ARG A 72 -16.05 -0.14 -6.11
C ARG A 72 -15.60 -1.42 -5.43
N VAL A 73 -14.84 -1.37 -4.33
CA VAL A 73 -14.54 -2.56 -3.51
C VAL A 73 -15.56 -2.79 -2.40
N GLY A 74 -16.48 -1.85 -2.19
CA GLY A 74 -17.56 -1.95 -1.22
C GLY A 74 -18.77 -2.74 -1.72
N PRO A 75 -19.84 -2.83 -0.91
CA PRO A 75 -21.05 -3.58 -1.26
C PRO A 75 -21.61 -3.20 -2.63
N GLU A 76 -21.92 -4.20 -3.45
CA GLU A 76 -22.44 -4.06 -4.83
C GLU A 76 -21.45 -3.40 -5.81
N GLY A 77 -20.21 -3.18 -5.38
CA GLY A 77 -19.14 -2.62 -6.21
C GLY A 77 -18.60 -3.64 -7.22
N GLU A 78 -18.24 -3.16 -8.41
CA GLU A 78 -17.71 -4.01 -9.49
C GLU A 78 -16.41 -4.76 -9.13
N TRP A 79 -15.65 -4.27 -8.13
CA TRP A 79 -14.39 -4.88 -7.67
C TRP A 79 -14.55 -5.68 -6.39
N GLU A 80 -15.72 -5.65 -5.74
CA GLU A 80 -15.97 -6.21 -4.41
C GLU A 80 -15.53 -7.67 -4.32
N GLN A 81 -16.03 -8.53 -5.19
CA GLN A 81 -15.77 -9.97 -5.09
C GLN A 81 -14.29 -10.30 -5.26
N ARG A 82 -13.61 -9.64 -6.19
CA ARG A 82 -12.16 -9.80 -6.43
C ARG A 82 -11.35 -9.32 -5.23
N TYR A 83 -11.72 -8.17 -4.67
CA TYR A 83 -11.12 -7.63 -3.47
C TYR A 83 -11.31 -8.56 -2.27
N LEU A 84 -12.53 -9.02 -1.99
CA LEU A 84 -12.85 -9.91 -0.87
C LEU A 84 -12.16 -11.27 -0.98
N THR A 85 -12.10 -11.87 -2.18
CA THR A 85 -11.38 -13.13 -2.41
C THR A 85 -9.90 -12.99 -2.07
N TRP A 86 -9.24 -11.92 -2.51
CA TRP A 86 -7.85 -11.64 -2.12
C TRP A 86 -7.72 -11.32 -0.62
N LYS A 87 -8.61 -10.50 -0.07
CA LYS A 87 -8.56 -10.05 1.33
C LYS A 87 -8.72 -11.19 2.34
N ARG A 88 -9.47 -12.23 1.98
CA ARG A 88 -9.66 -13.45 2.79
C ARG A 88 -8.55 -14.49 2.58
N SER A 89 -7.69 -14.30 1.59
CA SER A 89 -6.53 -15.16 1.31
C SER A 89 -5.27 -14.69 2.06
N ARG A 90 -4.15 -15.39 1.87
CA ARG A 90 -2.84 -14.87 2.26
C ARG A 90 -2.46 -13.69 1.38
N ILE A 91 -2.53 -12.49 1.96
CA ILE A 91 -2.26 -11.22 1.25
C ILE A 91 -0.88 -11.22 0.59
N ARG A 92 -0.89 -11.12 -0.74
CA ARG A 92 0.32 -10.92 -1.55
C ARG A 92 0.19 -9.66 -2.38
N LYS A 93 1.32 -8.99 -2.55
CA LYS A 93 1.50 -7.83 -3.43
C LYS A 93 2.74 -8.06 -4.28
N VAL A 94 2.62 -7.86 -5.59
CA VAL A 94 3.73 -8.06 -6.55
C VAL A 94 3.93 -6.79 -7.33
N ALA A 95 5.04 -6.10 -7.06
CA ALA A 95 5.41 -4.90 -7.80
C ALA A 95 6.14 -5.26 -9.10
N ARG A 96 5.77 -4.56 -10.17
CA ARG A 96 6.39 -4.67 -11.49
C ARG A 96 6.75 -3.28 -11.98
N ARG A 97 7.79 -3.19 -12.80
CA ARG A 97 8.17 -1.94 -13.44
C ARG A 97 7.48 -1.77 -14.79
N ALA A 98 7.05 -0.55 -15.08
CA ALA A 98 6.65 -0.14 -16.43
C ALA A 98 7.24 1.24 -16.79
N ARG A 99 7.24 1.54 -18.09
CA ARG A 99 7.61 2.84 -18.68
C ARG A 99 6.98 3.01 -20.06
N GLY A 100 6.82 4.26 -20.51
CA GLY A 100 6.33 4.58 -21.86
C GLY A 100 5.02 3.85 -22.19
N ALA A 101 4.96 3.21 -23.36
CA ALA A 101 3.76 2.49 -23.82
C ALA A 101 3.31 1.35 -22.87
N GLN A 102 4.25 0.73 -22.13
CA GLN A 102 3.89 -0.30 -21.15
C GLN A 102 3.19 0.29 -19.93
N TRP A 103 3.55 1.52 -19.53
CA TRP A 103 2.88 2.23 -18.44
C TRP A 103 1.48 2.67 -18.88
N ALA A 104 1.36 3.27 -20.07
CA ALA A 104 0.06 3.66 -20.63
C ALA A 104 -0.91 2.46 -20.73
N ALA A 105 -0.43 1.32 -21.23
CA ALA A 105 -1.24 0.10 -21.32
C ALA A 105 -1.62 -0.49 -19.95
N ALA A 106 -0.84 -0.24 -18.90
CA ALA A 106 -1.18 -0.70 -17.54
C ALA A 106 -2.30 0.13 -16.91
N ASP A 107 -2.46 1.38 -17.32
CA ASP A 107 -3.51 2.29 -16.81
C ASP A 107 -4.92 1.87 -17.27
N GLU A 108 -5.01 1.14 -18.38
CA GLU A 108 -6.24 0.54 -18.92
C GLU A 108 -6.70 -0.73 -18.18
N VAL A 109 -5.96 -1.21 -17.18
CA VAL A 109 -6.33 -2.39 -16.37
C VAL A 109 -6.87 -1.90 -15.04
N ASP A 110 -8.05 -2.38 -14.60
CA ASP A 110 -8.72 -1.92 -13.37
C ASP A 110 -7.77 -1.72 -12.19
N GLY A 111 -7.85 -0.54 -11.59
CA GLY A 111 -6.97 -0.13 -10.51
C GLY A 111 -6.97 1.37 -10.26
N ILE A 112 -6.08 1.80 -9.36
CA ILE A 112 -5.90 3.20 -8.96
C ILE A 112 -4.47 3.61 -9.25
N THR A 113 -4.30 4.65 -10.07
CA THR A 113 -3.02 5.33 -10.30
C THR A 113 -2.92 6.54 -9.38
N VAL A 114 -1.75 6.74 -8.78
CA VAL A 114 -1.43 7.89 -7.95
C VAL A 114 -0.15 8.52 -8.46
N ASP A 115 -0.12 9.85 -8.45
CA ASP A 115 1.03 10.69 -8.72
C ASP A 115 1.38 11.50 -7.46
N ILE A 116 2.63 11.37 -7.00
CA ILE A 116 3.20 12.20 -5.94
C ILE A 116 4.48 12.82 -6.48
N GLU A 117 4.44 14.11 -6.78
CA GLU A 117 5.61 14.89 -7.22
C GLU A 117 6.30 14.29 -8.45
N GLY A 118 5.52 13.77 -9.40
CA GLY A 118 6.02 13.12 -10.63
C GLY A 118 6.39 11.64 -10.45
N ALA A 119 6.37 11.12 -9.21
CA ALA A 119 6.51 9.69 -8.96
C ALA A 119 5.15 9.01 -9.04
N GLN A 120 5.01 8.07 -9.98
CA GLN A 120 3.74 7.43 -10.28
C GLN A 120 3.75 5.94 -9.96
N ALA A 121 2.68 5.48 -9.30
CA ALA A 121 2.46 4.06 -9.03
C ALA A 121 0.99 3.72 -9.19
N ARG A 122 0.73 2.46 -9.56
CA ARG A 122 -0.63 1.93 -9.74
C ARG A 122 -0.81 0.68 -8.89
N ALA A 123 -1.91 0.61 -8.14
CA ALA A 123 -2.40 -0.62 -7.52
C ALA A 123 -3.52 -1.19 -8.39
N LEU A 124 -3.42 -2.45 -8.82
CA LEU A 124 -4.44 -3.10 -9.62
C LEU A 124 -5.44 -3.86 -8.76
N VAL A 125 -6.67 -3.98 -9.24
CA VAL A 125 -7.68 -4.82 -8.59
C VAL A 125 -7.12 -6.24 -8.45
N PRO A 126 -7.11 -6.83 -7.25
CA PRO A 126 -6.53 -8.14 -7.04
C PRO A 126 -7.19 -9.24 -7.88
N GLY A 127 -6.49 -10.37 -8.03
CA GLY A 127 -7.02 -11.55 -8.70
C GLY A 127 -6.07 -12.73 -8.62
N ALA A 128 -6.48 -13.83 -9.25
CA ALA A 128 -5.68 -15.06 -9.34
C ALA A 128 -4.40 -14.83 -10.16
N VAL A 129 -3.28 -15.39 -9.72
CA VAL A 129 -1.98 -15.24 -10.42
C VAL A 129 -1.99 -15.89 -11.81
N GLY A 130 -2.83 -16.90 -12.03
CA GLY A 130 -3.06 -17.49 -13.35
C GLY A 130 -3.77 -16.55 -14.34
N GLU A 131 -4.58 -15.62 -13.83
CA GLU A 131 -5.48 -14.76 -14.61
C GLU A 131 -4.97 -13.32 -14.77
N ILE A 132 -3.68 -13.08 -14.48
CA ILE A 132 -3.08 -11.75 -14.65
C ILE A 132 -3.24 -11.26 -16.10
N ASP A 133 -3.75 -10.05 -16.27
CA ASP A 133 -3.91 -9.40 -17.57
C ASP A 133 -2.60 -9.46 -18.38
N PRO A 134 -2.63 -9.86 -19.67
CA PRO A 134 -1.42 -9.96 -20.50
C PRO A 134 -0.58 -8.68 -20.53
N ARG A 135 -1.21 -7.50 -20.44
CA ARG A 135 -0.54 -6.18 -20.40
C ARG A 135 0.36 -6.05 -19.18
N ILE A 136 0.00 -6.70 -18.07
CA ILE A 136 0.70 -6.70 -16.77
C ILE A 136 1.66 -7.88 -16.65
N ARG A 137 1.25 -9.06 -17.11
CA ARG A 137 2.06 -10.30 -17.03
C ARG A 137 3.43 -10.13 -17.70
N ARG A 138 3.48 -9.39 -18.80
CA ARG A 138 4.71 -9.08 -19.56
C ARG A 138 5.66 -8.08 -18.87
N LEU A 139 5.22 -7.39 -17.82
CA LEU A 139 6.04 -6.42 -17.11
C LEU A 139 7.05 -7.12 -16.20
N GLN A 140 8.23 -6.53 -16.08
CA GLN A 140 9.33 -7.09 -15.29
C GLN A 140 9.08 -6.92 -13.79
N ILE A 141 9.28 -7.98 -13.02
CA ILE A 141 9.27 -7.94 -11.54
C ILE A 141 10.59 -7.34 -11.02
N GLY A 142 11.70 -7.59 -11.71
CA GLY A 142 13.02 -7.04 -11.38
C GLY A 142 13.34 -5.72 -12.10
N GLY A 143 14.51 -5.16 -11.81
CA GLY A 143 14.99 -3.89 -12.40
C GLY A 143 14.28 -2.66 -11.85
N THR A 144 13.78 -2.74 -10.63
CA THR A 144 13.19 -1.62 -9.89
C THR A 144 14.23 -0.81 -9.12
N ASP A 145 15.52 -1.02 -9.36
CA ASP A 145 16.58 -0.45 -8.55
C ASP A 145 16.61 1.08 -8.69
N LEU A 146 16.33 1.77 -7.59
CA LEU A 146 16.48 3.21 -7.43
C LEU A 146 17.40 3.44 -6.25
N GLU A 147 18.25 4.45 -6.37
CA GLU A 147 19.12 4.85 -5.27
C GLU A 147 18.30 5.34 -4.07
N HIS A 148 18.84 5.15 -2.88
CA HIS A 148 18.26 5.71 -1.67
C HIS A 148 18.43 7.23 -1.70
N ASP A 149 17.30 7.93 -1.63
CA ASP A 149 17.27 9.39 -1.53
C ASP A 149 17.23 9.85 -0.06
N ARG A 150 17.43 11.15 0.16
CA ARG A 150 17.40 11.79 1.47
C ARG A 150 16.26 12.81 1.50
N PRO A 151 15.00 12.37 1.59
CA PRO A 151 13.89 13.30 1.67
C PRO A 151 14.00 14.13 2.95
N GLY A 152 13.51 15.38 2.90
CA GLY A 152 13.48 16.25 4.06
C GLY A 152 12.55 15.76 5.18
N PRO A 153 12.33 16.58 6.22
CA PRO A 153 11.36 16.28 7.27
C PRO A 153 9.99 15.88 6.68
N ALA A 154 9.34 14.89 7.28
CA ALA A 154 7.99 14.53 6.89
C ALA A 154 7.01 15.63 7.32
N ASP A 155 5.94 15.80 6.55
CA ASP A 155 4.81 16.66 6.92
C ASP A 155 4.19 16.12 8.23
N PRO A 156 4.09 16.92 9.29
CA PRO A 156 3.55 16.47 10.58
C PRO A 156 2.06 16.10 10.54
N ASP A 157 1.32 16.51 9.50
CA ASP A 157 -0.12 16.25 9.35
C ASP A 157 -0.41 15.01 8.48
N LEU A 158 0.64 14.30 8.05
CA LEU A 158 0.54 13.08 7.23
C LEU A 158 1.13 11.86 7.95
N PRO A 159 0.58 10.66 7.68
CA PRO A 159 1.22 9.43 8.11
C PRO A 159 2.63 9.26 7.55
N VAL A 160 3.50 8.60 8.34
CA VAL A 160 4.84 8.22 7.91
C VAL A 160 4.98 6.71 7.95
N LEU A 161 5.38 6.12 6.82
CA LEU A 161 5.71 4.71 6.70
C LEU A 161 7.24 4.56 6.73
N TRP A 162 7.75 4.01 7.82
CA TRP A 162 9.18 3.82 8.04
C TRP A 162 9.61 2.45 7.53
N VAL A 163 10.53 2.43 6.57
CA VAL A 163 11.13 1.22 6.00
C VAL A 163 12.38 0.85 6.79
N ASN A 164 12.51 -0.41 7.21
CA ASN A 164 13.73 -0.87 7.87
C ASN A 164 14.90 -0.89 6.88
N ALA A 165 15.86 0.03 7.05
CA ALA A 165 16.99 0.19 6.14
C ALA A 165 17.94 -1.02 6.16
N GLU A 166 18.08 -1.71 7.29
CA GLU A 166 19.02 -2.83 7.45
C GLU A 166 18.63 -4.06 6.62
N LEU A 167 17.37 -4.16 6.21
CA LEU A 167 16.88 -5.28 5.39
C LEU A 167 17.27 -5.17 3.92
N GLY A 168 17.80 -4.02 3.46
CA GLY A 168 18.27 -3.84 2.08
C GLY A 168 17.21 -4.19 1.02
N MET A 169 15.92 -3.95 1.30
CA MET A 169 14.83 -4.35 0.41
C MET A 169 14.94 -3.64 -0.94
N THR A 170 14.82 -4.41 -2.03
CA THR A 170 14.62 -3.84 -3.37
C THR A 170 13.38 -2.95 -3.40
N VAL A 171 13.36 -1.96 -4.29
CA VAL A 171 12.22 -1.02 -4.39
C VAL A 171 10.90 -1.74 -4.61
N GLY A 172 10.85 -2.78 -5.44
CA GLY A 172 9.63 -3.58 -5.64
C GLY A 172 9.12 -4.23 -4.36
N LYS A 173 10.02 -4.78 -3.52
CA LYS A 173 9.66 -5.34 -2.22
C LYS A 173 9.23 -4.24 -1.24
N ALA A 174 9.99 -3.15 -1.16
CA ALA A 174 9.62 -2.00 -0.34
C ALA A 174 8.23 -1.46 -0.73
N ALA A 175 7.92 -1.35 -2.03
CA ALA A 175 6.62 -0.92 -2.54
C ALA A 175 5.47 -1.84 -2.08
N ALA A 176 5.67 -3.16 -2.18
CA ALA A 176 4.71 -4.13 -1.67
C ALA A 176 4.50 -3.99 -0.15
N GLN A 177 5.58 -3.78 0.61
CA GLN A 177 5.54 -3.66 2.07
C GLN A 177 4.91 -2.34 2.54
N VAL A 178 5.22 -1.20 1.92
CA VAL A 178 4.57 0.09 2.25
C VAL A 178 3.11 0.09 1.83
N GLY A 179 2.75 -0.55 0.72
CA GLY A 179 1.35 -0.79 0.35
C GLY A 179 0.63 -1.69 1.35
N HIS A 180 1.32 -2.65 1.96
CA HIS A 180 0.74 -3.44 3.05
C HIS A 180 0.59 -2.61 4.33
N ALA A 181 1.58 -1.79 4.66
CA ALA A 181 1.58 -0.92 5.83
C ALA A 181 0.46 0.13 5.77
N SER A 182 0.22 0.75 4.61
CA SER A 182 -0.86 1.75 4.45
C SER A 182 -2.24 1.15 4.66
N MET A 183 -2.48 -0.06 4.16
CA MET A 183 -3.70 -0.83 4.36
C MET A 183 -3.92 -1.17 5.84
N LEU A 184 -2.87 -1.66 6.52
CA LEU A 184 -2.93 -1.96 7.95
C LEU A 184 -3.20 -0.71 8.80
N LEU A 185 -2.54 0.41 8.47
CA LEU A 185 -2.76 1.68 9.15
C LEU A 185 -4.22 2.12 9.02
N ALA A 186 -4.79 2.11 7.80
CA ALA A 186 -6.19 2.48 7.60
C ALA A 186 -7.16 1.58 8.39
N GLY A 187 -6.90 0.28 8.46
CA GLY A 187 -7.71 -0.65 9.27
C GLY A 187 -7.58 -0.42 10.78
N ALA A 188 -6.43 0.05 11.26
CA ALA A 188 -6.18 0.32 12.68
C ALA A 188 -6.71 1.67 13.15
N LEU A 189 -6.85 2.64 12.26
CA LEU A 189 -7.31 3.99 12.59
C LEU A 189 -8.84 4.05 12.74
N PRO A 190 -9.36 4.92 13.63
CA PRO A 190 -10.77 5.30 13.64
C PRO A 190 -11.24 5.79 12.26
N VAL A 191 -12.44 5.41 11.85
CA VAL A 191 -12.98 5.72 10.51
C VAL A 191 -12.97 7.22 10.16
N ARG A 192 -13.18 8.09 11.16
CA ARG A 192 -13.12 9.55 10.97
C ARG A 192 -11.72 10.06 10.63
N GLN A 193 -10.67 9.44 11.16
CA GLN A 193 -9.29 9.78 10.81
C GLN A 193 -8.95 9.30 9.40
N VAL A 194 -9.42 8.10 9.02
CA VAL A 194 -9.27 7.60 7.64
C VAL A 194 -10.05 8.47 6.65
N TYR A 195 -11.21 8.99 7.05
CA TYR A 195 -11.95 9.96 6.24
C TYR A 195 -11.20 11.30 6.11
N ALA A 196 -10.66 11.86 7.20
CA ALA A 196 -9.80 13.03 7.11
C ALA A 196 -8.58 12.78 6.19
N TRP A 197 -8.01 11.57 6.24
CA TRP A 197 -6.93 11.15 5.36
C TRP A 197 -7.35 11.10 3.89
N SER A 198 -8.56 10.62 3.60
CA SER A 198 -9.09 10.52 2.23
C SER A 198 -9.27 11.89 1.60
N LEU A 199 -9.67 12.90 2.38
CA LEU A 199 -9.76 14.30 1.93
C LEU A 199 -8.38 14.89 1.54
N ARG A 200 -7.29 14.32 2.07
CA ARG A 200 -5.90 14.61 1.66
C ARG A 200 -5.38 13.68 0.57
N GLY A 201 -6.27 12.91 -0.08
CA GLY A 201 -5.92 11.95 -1.13
C GLY A 201 -5.09 10.76 -0.62
N TYR A 202 -5.22 10.39 0.65
CA TYR A 202 -4.45 9.34 1.31
C TYR A 202 -2.92 9.52 1.22
N ARG A 203 -2.45 10.77 1.10
CA ARG A 203 -1.01 11.07 1.05
C ARG A 203 -0.29 10.60 2.31
N CYS A 204 0.89 10.02 2.15
CA CYS A 204 1.77 9.65 3.25
C CYS A 204 3.23 9.91 2.86
N ALA A 205 4.10 10.07 3.86
CA ALA A 205 5.53 10.06 3.66
C ALA A 205 6.10 8.64 3.79
N VAL A 206 7.12 8.31 3.01
CA VAL A 206 7.95 7.12 3.22
C VAL A 206 9.36 7.55 3.58
N ARG A 207 9.94 6.93 4.61
CA ARG A 207 11.29 7.23 5.10
C ARG A 207 12.03 5.94 5.42
N ASP A 208 13.33 5.91 5.18
CA ASP A 208 14.17 4.83 5.70
C ASP A 208 14.51 5.10 7.17
N ALA A 209 14.41 4.06 7.99
CA ALA A 209 14.80 4.10 9.40
C ALA A 209 16.11 3.33 9.57
N GLY A 210 17.15 4.04 10.02
CA GLY A 210 18.36 3.41 10.55
C GLY A 210 18.11 2.75 11.92
N PRO A 211 19.11 2.06 12.49
CA PRO A 211 18.95 1.22 13.68
C PRO A 211 18.35 1.96 14.90
N GLU A 212 18.82 3.17 15.17
CA GLU A 212 18.34 3.98 16.31
C GLU A 212 16.87 4.38 16.15
N GLN A 213 16.52 4.93 14.99
CA GLN A 213 15.13 5.30 14.67
C GLN A 213 14.22 4.07 14.67
N TRP A 214 14.72 2.93 14.18
CA TRP A 214 13.97 1.68 14.14
C TRP A 214 13.67 1.14 15.54
N ALA A 215 14.62 1.24 16.47
CA ALA A 215 14.41 0.86 17.87
C ALA A 215 13.28 1.69 18.52
N VAL A 216 13.27 3.01 18.31
CA VAL A 216 12.20 3.91 18.78
C VAL A 216 10.85 3.53 18.17
N LEU A 217 10.80 3.21 16.88
CA LEU A 217 9.58 2.78 16.21
C LEU A 217 9.07 1.45 16.76
N CYS A 218 9.97 0.52 17.11
CA CYS A 218 9.59 -0.73 17.74
C CYS A 218 8.97 -0.51 19.14
N ASP A 219 9.45 0.47 19.92
CA ASP A 219 8.80 0.88 21.17
C ASP A 219 7.39 1.41 20.93
N ARG A 220 7.22 2.22 19.88
CA ARG A 220 5.89 2.72 19.48
C ARG A 220 4.94 1.60 19.07
N VAL A 221 5.44 0.54 18.43
CA VAL A 221 4.62 -0.63 18.13
C VAL A 221 4.24 -1.38 19.41
N ARG A 222 5.18 -1.57 20.34
CA ARG A 222 4.92 -2.24 21.64
C ARG A 222 3.88 -1.51 22.48
N ASN A 223 3.88 -0.18 22.46
CA ASN A 223 2.93 0.64 23.23
C ASN A 223 1.61 0.92 22.49
N GLY A 224 1.43 0.41 21.27
CA GLY A 224 0.21 0.55 20.48
C GLY A 224 0.05 1.89 19.75
N SER A 225 1.09 2.75 19.69
CA SER A 225 1.06 4.03 18.97
C SER A 225 1.58 3.98 17.52
N ALA A 226 1.91 2.79 17.03
CA ALA A 226 2.29 2.54 15.64
C ALA A 226 1.90 1.12 15.18
N THR A 227 1.72 0.93 13.89
CA THR A 227 1.30 -0.34 13.28
C THR A 227 2.45 -0.94 12.48
N ALA A 228 2.82 -2.20 12.76
CA ALA A 228 3.92 -2.87 12.08
C ALA A 228 3.45 -3.88 11.05
N VAL A 229 4.15 -3.92 9.92
CA VAL A 229 4.12 -5.05 8.99
C VAL A 229 5.13 -6.08 9.45
N ARG A 230 4.68 -7.34 9.56
CA ARG A 230 5.54 -8.50 9.78
C ARG A 230 5.48 -9.37 8.54
N ASP A 231 6.63 -9.63 7.91
CA ASP A 231 6.62 -10.45 6.70
C ASP A 231 6.26 -11.89 7.05
N ALA A 232 5.28 -12.46 6.35
CA ALA A 232 4.81 -13.81 6.56
C ALA A 232 5.72 -14.88 5.91
N GLY A 233 6.88 -14.47 5.36
CA GLY A 233 7.86 -15.37 4.76
C GLY A 233 7.66 -15.67 3.28
N PHE A 234 6.94 -14.79 2.55
CA PHE A 234 6.79 -14.89 1.09
C PHE A 234 7.77 -13.98 0.33
N THR A 235 8.71 -13.37 1.05
CA THR A 235 9.81 -12.59 0.47
C THR A 235 11.15 -13.21 0.86
N GLU A 236 12.24 -12.71 0.27
CA GLU A 236 13.61 -13.12 0.62
C GLU A 236 14.07 -12.62 2.01
N VAL A 237 13.22 -11.84 2.71
CA VAL A 237 13.47 -11.42 4.09
C VAL A 237 13.14 -12.58 5.04
N ALA A 238 13.88 -12.71 6.14
CA ALA A 238 13.62 -13.73 7.14
C ALA A 238 12.14 -13.68 7.61
N PRO A 239 11.41 -14.82 7.61
CA PRO A 239 10.03 -14.86 8.09
C PRO A 239 9.91 -14.26 9.50
N GLY A 240 8.89 -13.42 9.71
CA GLY A 240 8.62 -12.75 10.99
C GLY A 240 9.35 -11.41 11.19
N SER A 241 10.26 -11.02 10.29
CA SER A 241 10.90 -9.70 10.34
C SER A 241 9.88 -8.58 10.22
N MET A 242 10.05 -7.54 11.05
CA MET A 242 9.32 -6.28 10.88
C MET A 242 9.97 -5.48 9.75
N THR A 243 9.21 -5.22 8.70
CA THR A 243 9.70 -4.62 7.44
C THR A 243 9.39 -3.13 7.36
N VAL A 244 8.17 -2.76 7.74
CA VAL A 244 7.67 -1.38 7.72
C VAL A 244 6.88 -1.09 8.99
N ILE A 245 7.07 0.09 9.57
CA ILE A 245 6.26 0.59 10.69
C ILE A 245 5.54 1.86 10.24
N ALA A 246 4.21 1.83 10.28
CA ALA A 246 3.34 2.95 10.00
C ALA A 246 3.06 3.75 11.29
N ALA A 247 3.36 5.04 11.24
CA ALA A 247 3.05 5.99 12.29
C ALA A 247 2.00 6.98 11.79
N ALA A 248 0.87 7.08 12.50
CA ALA A 248 -0.10 8.13 12.29
C ALA A 248 0.46 9.49 12.73
N PRO A 249 0.01 10.61 12.13
CA PRO A 249 0.28 11.94 12.65
C PRO A 249 -0.44 12.14 14.00
N ASP A 250 0.07 13.07 14.80
CA ASP A 250 -0.57 13.44 16.07
C ASP A 250 -1.87 14.23 15.85
N ARG A 251 -2.05 14.81 14.65
CA ARG A 251 -3.22 15.61 14.26
C ARG A 251 -3.74 15.17 12.88
N TRP A 252 -5.06 15.07 12.77
CA TRP A 252 -5.79 14.67 11.56
C TRP A 252 -6.69 15.80 11.08
#